data_AF-A0A3D6C5J0-F1
#
_entry.id   AF-A0A3D6C5J0-F1
#
_cell.length_a   1.000
_cell.length_b   1.000
_cell.length_c   1.000
_cell.angle_alpha   90.00
_cell.angle_beta   90.00
_cell.angle_gamma   90.00
#
_symmetry.space_group_name_H-M   'P 1'
#
loop_
_entity.id
_entity.type
_entity.pdbx_description
1 polymer ?
#
loop_
_entity_poly.entity_id
_entity_poly.type
_entity_poly.pdbx_seq_one_letter_code
_entity_poly.pdbx_strand_id
1 'polypeptide(L)'
;MTSIRNLISGTGQRLTATAVFYGLFLLGLFVSAAAAGAPTPMTDTGQTACFNNAGTMTCPGKGQLFFGQDGNYRSTPMAYRDNGDGTVTDLVTGLMWFRAVDPRKVSLDEAKRMARQMTLGGYTDWRVPNIKELYSLINFSGNTGMMRPGSSGTRIATAIPYINTDYFNFKYGDTKNGERYIDAQWLSATTYVHTTMNGNPTLFGVNFADGRIKGYGYGRMGPRGEKKFYVRFVRGKAYGYNQFRDNGNGTVTDRATGLTWMQADSGTTMTWQEALAYAASATFGGYSDWRLPNAKELQYIVDYTRSPDTTNSAAIDPVFSATVITNEASQRDFAHYWTGTSLNDGPRPGSSAVTVCFGRAMGQMHGRVMDVHGAGAQRSDPKQGSSQIGRGPQGDARRVKNMVRLVRGGNVIPALRTASVDRNSYPRRVSVDKGYEPVSTGGMGRMGGQMGSGRRNQGGFGAGPNTGTAGQFTLPPQGSGRPGFVSRLDRDGDNRVSRSEFDGPPNHFSRFDRNNDGYLTEDEAPKGPPPGSGSFQ
;
A
#
# COMPACT_ATOMS: atom_id res chain seq x y z
N MET A 1 -5.77 -86.53 -23.25
CA MET A 1 -5.65 -87.12 -24.59
C MET A 1 -4.37 -86.56 -25.21
N THR A 2 -3.25 -87.26 -25.04
CA THR A 2 -2.51 -88.03 -26.09
C THR A 2 -1.64 -87.09 -26.96
N SER A 3 -0.35 -86.89 -26.62
CA SER A 3 0.88 -87.56 -27.17
C SER A 3 1.22 -87.13 -28.61
N ILE A 4 2.43 -86.63 -28.93
CA ILE A 4 3.58 -87.36 -29.55
C ILE A 4 4.65 -86.26 -29.88
N ARG A 5 5.88 -86.25 -29.32
CA ARG A 5 7.17 -86.92 -29.70
C ARG A 5 7.84 -86.49 -31.04
N ASN A 6 9.07 -85.93 -30.90
CA ASN A 6 10.34 -86.30 -31.58
C ASN A 6 10.53 -85.94 -33.08
N LEU A 7 11.71 -85.74 -33.72
CA LEU A 7 13.16 -85.85 -33.42
C LEU A 7 13.97 -85.22 -34.62
N ILE A 8 15.14 -84.61 -34.36
CA ILE A 8 16.47 -84.74 -35.02
C ILE A 8 16.80 -84.31 -36.49
N SER A 9 17.98 -83.63 -36.58
CA SER A 9 19.01 -83.52 -37.65
C SER A 9 18.71 -82.66 -38.88
N GLY A 10 19.65 -81.91 -39.46
CA GLY A 10 21.08 -81.79 -39.21
C GLY A 10 21.73 -80.82 -40.19
N THR A 11 23.05 -80.73 -40.09
CA THR A 11 24.04 -80.22 -41.07
C THR A 11 23.96 -78.74 -41.48
N GLY A 12 25.05 -78.04 -41.14
CA GLY A 12 25.24 -76.64 -41.51
C GLY A 12 25.84 -76.46 -42.90
N GLN A 13 25.79 -75.23 -43.36
CA GLN A 13 26.79 -74.65 -44.24
C GLN A 13 26.84 -73.14 -44.02
N ARG A 14 28.08 -72.64 -44.00
CA ARG A 14 28.52 -71.28 -43.70
C ARG A 14 27.99 -70.31 -44.73
N LEU A 15 27.72 -69.06 -44.32
CA LEU A 15 28.08 -67.87 -45.09
C LEU A 15 28.00 -66.63 -44.18
N THR A 16 29.08 -65.88 -44.22
CA THR A 16 29.36 -64.63 -43.52
C THR A 16 28.31 -63.56 -43.82
N ALA A 17 27.66 -63.02 -42.79
CA ALA A 17 26.94 -61.76 -42.88
C ALA A 17 27.03 -61.01 -41.54
N THR A 18 27.59 -59.81 -41.65
CA THR A 18 27.74 -58.78 -40.63
C THR A 18 26.44 -58.58 -39.85
N ALA A 19 26.39 -59.00 -38.58
CA ALA A 19 25.26 -58.73 -37.70
C ALA A 19 25.34 -57.27 -37.21
N VAL A 20 24.51 -56.42 -37.80
CA VAL A 20 24.16 -55.10 -37.25
C VAL A 20 23.44 -55.35 -35.93
N PHE A 21 24.09 -55.04 -34.81
CA PHE A 21 23.45 -54.99 -33.51
C PHE A 21 22.42 -53.84 -33.52
N TYR A 22 21.14 -54.17 -33.67
CA TYR A 22 20.06 -53.30 -33.22
C TYR A 22 20.08 -53.29 -31.68
N GLY A 23 20.91 -52.42 -31.12
CA GLY A 23 20.76 -51.99 -29.74
C GLY A 23 19.47 -51.18 -29.64
N LEU A 24 18.41 -51.80 -29.14
CA LEU A 24 17.23 -51.08 -28.63
C LEU A 24 17.67 -50.27 -27.40
N PHE A 25 18.20 -49.08 -27.64
CA PHE A 25 18.29 -48.03 -26.64
C PHE A 25 16.85 -47.57 -26.37
N LEU A 26 16.21 -48.16 -25.36
CA LEU A 26 15.06 -47.55 -24.70
C LEU A 26 15.59 -46.31 -23.98
N LEU A 27 15.67 -45.20 -24.73
CA LEU A 27 15.82 -43.86 -24.17
C LEU A 27 14.53 -43.60 -23.36
N GLY A 28 14.56 -43.93 -22.08
CA GLY A 28 13.57 -43.46 -21.12
C GLY A 28 13.63 -41.93 -21.12
N LEU A 29 12.73 -41.30 -21.86
CA LEU A 29 12.44 -39.88 -21.73
C LEU A 29 11.86 -39.67 -20.32
N PHE A 30 12.76 -39.45 -19.35
CA PHE A 30 12.40 -38.77 -18.12
C PHE A 30 12.06 -37.33 -18.50
N VAL A 31 10.80 -37.11 -18.87
CA VAL A 31 10.22 -35.78 -18.78
C VAL A 31 10.19 -35.47 -17.30
N SER A 32 11.21 -34.77 -16.80
CA SER A 32 11.09 -34.06 -15.53
C SER A 32 9.90 -33.14 -15.68
N ALA A 33 8.76 -33.53 -15.10
CA ALA A 33 7.70 -32.60 -14.80
C ALA A 33 8.36 -31.51 -13.96
N ALA A 34 8.60 -30.33 -14.54
CA ALA A 34 8.97 -29.17 -13.77
C ALA A 34 7.91 -29.04 -12.68
N ALA A 35 8.29 -29.28 -11.42
CA ALA A 35 7.40 -29.05 -10.30
C ALA A 35 6.92 -27.61 -10.46
N ALA A 36 5.61 -27.44 -10.68
CA ALA A 36 5.01 -26.12 -10.67
C ALA A 36 5.42 -25.49 -9.33
N GLY A 37 6.23 -24.43 -9.39
CA GLY A 37 6.72 -23.77 -8.19
C GLY A 37 5.54 -23.42 -7.30
N ALA A 38 5.72 -23.54 -5.97
CA ALA A 38 4.68 -23.20 -5.02
C ALA A 38 4.09 -21.82 -5.36
N PRO A 39 2.76 -21.63 -5.23
CA PRO A 39 2.12 -20.34 -5.49
C PRO A 39 2.85 -19.21 -4.75
N THR A 40 3.02 -18.08 -5.41
CA THR A 40 3.50 -16.84 -4.81
C THR A 40 2.48 -16.41 -3.76
N PRO A 41 2.84 -16.36 -2.47
CA PRO A 41 1.88 -16.01 -1.43
C PRO A 41 1.42 -14.56 -1.59
N MET A 42 0.11 -14.36 -1.61
CA MET A 42 -0.49 -13.02 -1.48
C MET A 42 -0.80 -12.75 -0.02
N THR A 43 -0.49 -11.54 0.42
CA THR A 43 -0.81 -11.12 1.78
C THR A 43 -2.22 -10.55 1.89
N ASP A 44 -2.85 -10.74 3.05
CA ASP A 44 -4.13 -10.18 3.46
C ASP A 44 -4.11 -8.64 3.39
N THR A 45 -5.29 -8.02 3.28
CA THR A 45 -5.48 -6.57 3.36
C THR A 45 -5.24 -6.04 4.78
N GLY A 46 -5.35 -6.91 5.78
CA GLY A 46 -5.28 -6.58 7.20
C GLY A 46 -6.59 -6.03 7.77
N GLN A 47 -7.67 -6.00 6.99
CA GLN A 47 -8.98 -5.53 7.44
C GLN A 47 -9.74 -6.65 8.15
N THR A 48 -9.86 -6.53 9.47
CA THR A 48 -10.59 -7.52 10.31
C THR A 48 -11.98 -7.04 10.73
N ALA A 49 -12.24 -5.72 10.65
CA ALA A 49 -13.54 -5.15 10.94
C ALA A 49 -14.54 -5.36 9.78
N CYS A 50 -15.81 -5.43 10.12
CA CYS A 50 -16.91 -5.46 9.15
C CYS A 50 -17.66 -4.13 9.12
N PHE A 51 -18.32 -3.86 8.00
CA PHE A 51 -18.94 -2.59 7.69
C PHE A 51 -20.28 -2.79 6.97
N ASN A 52 -21.21 -1.88 7.20
CA ASN A 52 -22.41 -1.69 6.40
C ASN A 52 -22.23 -0.47 5.47
N ASN A 53 -23.34 0.10 4.98
CA ASN A 53 -23.30 1.30 4.12
C ASN A 53 -22.89 2.59 4.84
N ALA A 54 -23.03 2.66 6.17
CA ALA A 54 -22.79 3.84 6.98
C ALA A 54 -21.42 3.83 7.68
N GLY A 55 -20.93 2.65 8.07
CA GLY A 55 -19.65 2.50 8.77
C GLY A 55 -19.50 1.12 9.40
N THR A 56 -18.71 1.03 10.47
CA THR A 56 -18.39 -0.23 11.16
C THR A 56 -19.62 -0.91 11.74
N MET A 57 -19.63 -2.25 11.72
CA MET A 57 -20.63 -3.11 12.34
C MET A 57 -19.99 -4.38 12.91
N THR A 58 -20.73 -5.10 13.76
CA THR A 58 -20.38 -6.49 14.12
C THR A 58 -20.37 -7.35 12.86
N CYS A 59 -19.37 -8.22 12.72
CA CYS A 59 -19.28 -9.08 11.54
C CYS A 59 -20.51 -9.98 11.39
N PRO A 60 -21.25 -9.87 10.28
CA PRO A 60 -22.45 -10.67 10.06
C PRO A 60 -22.07 -12.13 9.82
N GLY A 61 -22.98 -13.04 10.15
CA GLY A 61 -22.90 -14.47 9.81
C GLY A 61 -23.52 -14.78 8.45
N LYS A 62 -23.27 -16.01 7.95
CA LYS A 62 -23.85 -16.50 6.70
C LYS A 62 -25.38 -16.32 6.70
N GLY A 63 -25.91 -15.77 5.61
CA GLY A 63 -27.35 -15.46 5.44
C GLY A 63 -27.78 -14.08 5.93
N GLN A 64 -26.92 -13.35 6.65
CA GLN A 64 -27.21 -11.96 7.05
C GLN A 64 -26.73 -10.96 6.00
N LEU A 65 -27.34 -9.76 5.99
CA LEU A 65 -26.88 -8.66 5.14
C LEU A 65 -25.41 -8.33 5.42
N PHE A 66 -24.70 -7.96 4.35
CA PHE A 66 -23.27 -7.62 4.38
C PHE A 66 -22.32 -8.78 4.74
N PHE A 67 -22.80 -10.03 4.78
CA PHE A 67 -21.93 -11.20 4.86
C PHE A 67 -21.11 -11.39 3.58
N GLY A 68 -19.87 -11.85 3.73
CA GLY A 68 -18.95 -12.11 2.62
C GLY A 68 -18.03 -10.93 2.27
N GLN A 69 -17.92 -9.94 3.17
CA GLN A 69 -16.93 -8.87 3.07
C GLN A 69 -15.57 -9.29 3.63
N ASP A 70 -14.55 -8.46 3.46
CA ASP A 70 -13.15 -8.79 3.83
C ASP A 70 -13.01 -9.27 5.28
N GLY A 71 -13.60 -8.53 6.23
CA GLY A 71 -13.58 -8.89 7.65
C GLY A 71 -14.30 -10.21 8.02
N ASN A 72 -15.05 -10.82 7.09
CA ASN A 72 -15.60 -12.16 7.28
C ASN A 72 -14.61 -13.28 6.98
N TYR A 73 -13.44 -12.96 6.44
CA TYR A 73 -12.45 -13.93 6.01
C TYR A 73 -11.09 -13.67 6.68
N ARG A 74 -10.24 -14.69 6.64
CA ARG A 74 -8.82 -14.61 6.97
C ARG A 74 -8.03 -15.24 5.84
N SER A 75 -6.96 -14.58 5.43
CA SER A 75 -5.96 -15.09 4.51
C SER A 75 -4.57 -14.97 5.13
N THR A 76 -3.50 -15.07 4.33
CA THR A 76 -2.12 -15.02 4.82
C THR A 76 -1.82 -13.64 5.43
N PRO A 77 -1.69 -13.51 6.76
CA PRO A 77 -1.50 -12.21 7.39
C PRO A 77 -0.20 -11.54 6.93
N MET A 78 -0.19 -10.22 6.86
CA MET A 78 1.04 -9.45 6.65
C MET A 78 2.06 -9.78 7.74
N ALA A 79 3.26 -10.17 7.33
CA ALA A 79 4.32 -10.58 8.24
C ALA A 79 5.66 -9.96 7.80
N TYR A 80 6.31 -9.24 8.70
CA TYR A 80 7.53 -8.51 8.43
C TYR A 80 8.59 -8.83 9.48
N ARG A 81 9.86 -8.71 9.10
CA ARG A 81 11.00 -8.80 10.01
C ARG A 81 11.93 -7.61 9.77
N ASP A 82 12.19 -6.82 10.80
CA ASP A 82 13.31 -5.87 10.80
C ASP A 82 14.61 -6.67 10.87
N ASN A 83 15.50 -6.48 9.90
CA ASN A 83 16.76 -7.20 9.84
C ASN A 83 17.87 -6.51 10.67
N GLY A 84 17.62 -5.33 11.25
CA GLY A 84 18.58 -4.59 12.08
C GLY A 84 19.67 -3.86 11.31
N ASP A 85 19.63 -3.88 9.98
CA ASP A 85 20.63 -3.30 9.07
C ASP A 85 20.05 -2.19 8.16
N GLY A 86 18.87 -1.67 8.52
CA GLY A 86 18.12 -0.70 7.74
C GLY A 86 17.20 -1.31 6.67
N THR A 87 17.09 -2.64 6.63
CA THR A 87 16.17 -3.36 5.73
C THR A 87 15.05 -4.08 6.50
N VAL A 88 13.93 -4.30 5.81
CA VAL A 88 12.78 -5.08 6.31
C VAL A 88 12.51 -6.22 5.33
N THR A 89 12.44 -7.45 5.82
CA THR A 89 11.98 -8.60 5.02
C THR A 89 10.46 -8.72 5.13
N ASP A 90 9.76 -8.74 4.00
CA ASP A 90 8.38 -9.21 3.90
C ASP A 90 8.40 -10.75 3.83
N LEU A 91 7.93 -11.39 4.90
CA LEU A 91 7.96 -12.85 5.05
C LEU A 91 6.91 -13.57 4.21
N VAL A 92 5.96 -12.83 3.62
CA VAL A 92 4.92 -13.39 2.74
C VAL A 92 5.39 -13.36 1.29
N THR A 93 5.85 -12.20 0.82
CA THR A 93 6.28 -12.04 -0.58
C THR A 93 7.73 -12.49 -0.82
N GLY A 94 8.54 -12.57 0.25
CA GLY A 94 9.98 -12.81 0.18
C GLY A 94 10.77 -11.59 -0.29
N LEU A 95 10.11 -10.45 -0.51
CA LEU A 95 10.76 -9.20 -0.88
C LEU A 95 11.48 -8.59 0.32
N MET A 96 12.60 -7.92 0.06
CA MET A 96 13.32 -7.14 1.06
C MET A 96 13.25 -5.66 0.69
N TRP A 97 12.99 -4.84 1.69
CA TRP A 97 12.60 -3.45 1.53
C TRP A 97 13.54 -2.51 2.27
N PHE A 98 13.78 -1.35 1.65
CA PHE A 98 14.33 -0.19 2.33
C PHE A 98 13.41 0.23 3.47
N ARG A 99 13.92 0.36 4.70
CA ARG A 99 13.11 0.68 5.88
C ARG A 99 12.76 2.16 6.03
N ALA A 100 13.73 3.04 5.77
CA ALA A 100 13.61 4.47 6.05
C ALA A 100 12.75 5.22 5.00
N VAL A 101 12.63 6.53 5.19
CA VAL A 101 12.05 7.47 4.21
C VAL A 101 13.16 8.46 3.82
N ASP A 102 13.42 8.67 2.53
CA ASP A 102 14.22 9.84 2.14
C ASP A 102 13.39 11.09 2.48
N PRO A 103 13.90 12.02 3.30
CA PRO A 103 13.16 13.22 3.66
C PRO A 103 12.83 14.10 2.45
N ARG A 104 13.55 13.93 1.33
CA ARG A 104 13.30 14.60 0.06
C ARG A 104 12.42 13.72 -0.82
N LYS A 105 11.44 14.35 -1.44
CA LYS A 105 10.74 13.76 -2.57
C LYS A 105 11.65 13.79 -3.80
N VAL A 106 11.59 12.76 -4.63
CA VAL A 106 12.42 12.59 -5.84
C VAL A 106 11.59 12.24 -7.06
N SER A 107 12.12 12.49 -8.25
CA SER A 107 11.51 12.01 -9.49
C SER A 107 11.78 10.53 -9.77
N LEU A 108 11.09 9.96 -10.76
CA LEU A 108 11.29 8.57 -11.15
C LEU A 108 12.73 8.32 -11.63
N ASP A 109 13.31 9.24 -12.39
CA ASP A 109 14.67 9.11 -12.91
C ASP A 109 15.72 9.28 -11.81
N GLU A 110 15.50 10.22 -10.88
CA GLU A 110 16.31 10.35 -9.66
C GLU A 110 16.26 9.05 -8.84
N ALA A 111 15.07 8.49 -8.59
CA ALA A 111 14.89 7.24 -7.86
C ALA A 111 15.59 6.05 -8.53
N LYS A 112 15.49 5.92 -9.86
CA LYS A 112 16.18 4.86 -10.61
C LYS A 112 17.70 4.98 -10.51
N ARG A 113 18.25 6.21 -10.51
CA ARG A 113 19.69 6.45 -10.31
C ARG A 113 20.11 6.09 -8.89
N MET A 114 19.35 6.54 -7.88
CA MET A 114 19.60 6.22 -6.48
C MET A 114 19.65 4.71 -6.26
N ALA A 115 18.67 3.96 -6.80
CA ALA A 115 18.62 2.51 -6.65
C ALA A 115 19.86 1.81 -7.21
N ARG A 116 20.35 2.22 -8.39
CA ARG A 116 21.57 1.63 -9.02
C ARG A 116 22.86 1.88 -8.23
N GLN A 117 22.89 2.94 -7.42
CA GLN A 117 24.05 3.33 -6.61
C GLN A 117 23.93 2.87 -5.16
N MET A 118 22.77 2.30 -4.79
CA MET A 118 22.46 1.98 -3.41
C MET A 118 23.17 0.71 -2.96
N THR A 119 23.90 0.81 -1.84
CA THR A 119 24.36 -0.34 -1.06
C THR A 119 23.73 -0.25 0.32
N LEU A 120 22.95 -1.27 0.71
CA LEU A 120 22.28 -1.33 2.01
C LEU A 120 22.10 -2.78 2.46
N GLY A 121 22.33 -3.05 3.75
CA GLY A 121 22.25 -4.41 4.29
C GLY A 121 23.22 -5.40 3.64
N GLY A 122 24.31 -4.90 3.04
CA GLY A 122 25.25 -5.70 2.24
C GLY A 122 24.80 -6.00 0.81
N TYR A 123 23.69 -5.41 0.33
CA TYR A 123 23.13 -5.67 -1.00
C TYR A 123 23.19 -4.46 -1.94
N THR A 124 23.34 -4.74 -3.24
CA THR A 124 23.52 -3.73 -4.32
C THR A 124 22.51 -3.86 -5.46
N ASP A 125 21.62 -4.85 -5.41
CA ASP A 125 20.59 -5.17 -6.41
C ASP A 125 19.25 -4.47 -6.13
N TRP A 126 19.30 -3.27 -5.55
CA TRP A 126 18.11 -2.48 -5.23
C TRP A 126 17.45 -1.88 -6.47
N ARG A 127 16.12 -1.79 -6.46
CA ARG A 127 15.33 -1.20 -7.53
C ARG A 127 14.12 -0.43 -6.99
N VAL A 128 13.55 0.41 -7.86
CA VAL A 128 12.22 1.00 -7.63
C VAL A 128 11.17 -0.11 -7.78
N PRO A 129 10.20 -0.24 -6.86
CA PRO A 129 9.18 -1.29 -6.91
C PRO A 129 8.23 -1.07 -8.08
N ASN A 130 7.67 -2.15 -8.62
CA ASN A 130 6.46 -2.07 -9.43
C ASN A 130 5.25 -1.76 -8.54
N ILE A 131 4.11 -1.41 -9.14
CA ILE A 131 2.93 -1.00 -8.35
C ILE A 131 2.33 -2.15 -7.54
N LYS A 132 2.37 -3.41 -8.02
CA LYS A 132 1.85 -4.58 -7.29
C LYS A 132 2.71 -4.86 -6.04
N GLU A 133 4.02 -4.71 -6.15
CA GLU A 133 4.96 -4.78 -5.02
C GLU A 133 4.69 -3.68 -4.00
N LEU A 134 4.61 -2.42 -4.44
CA LEU A 134 4.37 -1.32 -3.51
C LEU A 134 3.00 -1.44 -2.83
N TYR A 135 1.99 -1.94 -3.56
CA TYR A 135 0.65 -2.17 -3.04
C TYR A 135 0.57 -3.36 -2.08
N SER A 136 1.48 -4.35 -2.14
CA SER A 136 1.47 -5.46 -1.17
C SER A 136 1.65 -4.97 0.28
N LEU A 137 2.32 -3.83 0.46
CA LEU A 137 2.54 -3.18 1.76
C LEU A 137 1.31 -2.46 2.32
N ILE A 138 0.26 -2.24 1.53
CA ILE A 138 -0.92 -1.50 1.98
C ILE A 138 -1.64 -2.27 3.10
N ASN A 139 -2.01 -1.58 4.17
CA ASN A 139 -2.79 -2.12 5.27
C ASN A 139 -4.12 -1.35 5.40
N PHE A 140 -5.22 -2.02 5.08
CA PHE A 140 -6.58 -1.45 5.05
C PHE A 140 -7.21 -1.24 6.44
N SER A 141 -6.48 -1.52 7.52
CA SER A 141 -6.80 -1.01 8.86
C SER A 141 -6.30 0.42 9.10
N GLY A 142 -5.60 1.03 8.13
CA GLY A 142 -5.34 2.47 8.12
C GLY A 142 -6.63 3.31 8.10
N ASN A 143 -6.52 4.60 8.39
CA ASN A 143 -7.64 5.54 8.46
C ASN A 143 -7.16 6.96 8.14
N THR A 144 -7.84 7.69 7.24
CA THR A 144 -7.47 9.07 6.92
C THR A 144 -7.87 10.08 8.02
N GLY A 145 -8.41 9.63 9.15
CA GLY A 145 -8.86 10.49 10.24
C GLY A 145 -10.20 11.17 9.99
N MET A 146 -10.74 11.85 11.00
CA MET A 146 -12.16 12.27 11.07
C MET A 146 -12.45 13.69 10.55
N MET A 147 -11.51 14.32 9.85
CA MET A 147 -11.69 15.72 9.45
C MET A 147 -12.68 15.86 8.29
N ARG A 148 -13.36 17.02 8.24
CA ARG A 148 -14.32 17.34 7.19
C ARG A 148 -13.64 17.45 5.81
N PRO A 149 -14.31 17.07 4.71
CA PRO A 149 -13.78 17.28 3.37
C PRO A 149 -13.45 18.75 3.13
N GLY A 150 -12.24 19.05 2.64
CA GLY A 150 -11.79 20.41 2.31
C GLY A 150 -10.93 21.09 3.37
N SER A 151 -10.78 20.52 4.57
CA SER A 151 -9.85 21.05 5.56
C SER A 151 -8.40 20.81 5.14
N SER A 152 -7.63 21.88 5.04
CA SER A 152 -6.18 21.90 4.78
C SER A 152 -5.42 22.20 6.07
N GLY A 153 -4.18 21.70 6.16
CA GLY A 153 -3.23 22.08 7.21
C GLY A 153 -3.35 21.23 8.48
N THR A 154 -2.22 20.59 8.81
CA THR A 154 -1.98 19.72 9.98
C THR A 154 -2.47 18.28 9.86
N ARG A 155 -1.62 17.33 10.26
CA ARG A 155 -1.97 15.92 10.45
C ARG A 155 -3.08 15.83 11.49
N ILE A 156 -4.15 15.12 11.16
CA ILE A 156 -5.25 14.89 12.11
C ILE A 156 -4.76 13.88 13.15
N ALA A 157 -5.02 14.14 14.44
CA ALA A 157 -4.60 13.24 15.53
C ALA A 157 -5.07 11.78 15.33
N THR A 158 -6.18 11.59 14.61
CA THR A 158 -6.80 10.28 14.33
C THR A 158 -6.35 9.63 13.02
N ALA A 159 -5.44 10.24 12.26
CA ALA A 159 -4.96 9.67 11.00
C ALA A 159 -3.94 8.55 11.25
N ILE A 160 -4.24 7.36 10.72
CA ILE A 160 -3.41 6.16 10.76
C ILE A 160 -3.00 5.84 9.33
N PRO A 161 -1.70 5.79 8.99
CA PRO A 161 -1.30 5.48 7.64
C PRO A 161 -1.62 4.03 7.29
N TYR A 162 -1.89 3.78 6.02
CA TYR A 162 -2.21 2.48 5.43
C TYR A 162 -0.96 1.64 5.19
N ILE A 163 0.03 1.67 6.09
CA ILE A 163 1.27 0.89 6.05
C ILE A 163 1.71 0.56 7.47
N ASN A 164 2.27 -0.63 7.72
CA ASN A 164 2.67 -1.01 9.07
C ASN A 164 3.89 -0.21 9.58
N THR A 165 3.65 0.81 10.40
CA THR A 165 4.70 1.69 10.94
C THR A 165 5.58 1.09 12.04
N ASP A 166 5.25 -0.10 12.54
CA ASP A 166 6.18 -0.82 13.43
C ASP A 166 7.44 -1.27 12.65
N TYR A 167 7.30 -1.50 11.34
CA TYR A 167 8.38 -1.94 10.47
C TYR A 167 8.86 -0.85 9.52
N PHE A 168 7.93 -0.11 8.90
CA PHE A 168 8.25 0.86 7.86
C PHE A 168 8.14 2.29 8.37
N ASN A 169 9.23 3.07 8.25
CA ASN A 169 9.15 4.49 8.52
C ASN A 169 8.16 5.12 7.53
N PHE A 170 7.34 6.04 8.01
CA PHE A 170 6.34 6.71 7.19
C PHE A 170 6.33 8.21 7.50
N LYS A 171 6.10 9.02 6.45
CA LYS A 171 5.99 10.47 6.55
C LYS A 171 4.75 10.95 5.81
N TYR A 172 3.98 11.82 6.47
CA TYR A 172 2.88 12.56 5.84
C TYR A 172 3.42 13.70 4.96
N GLY A 173 2.55 14.39 4.22
CA GLY A 173 2.91 15.60 3.50
C GLY A 173 3.36 16.72 4.45
N ASP A 174 4.25 17.58 3.97
CA ASP A 174 4.85 18.67 4.73
C ASP A 174 3.91 19.88 4.82
N THR A 175 3.09 19.90 5.86
CA THR A 175 2.11 20.97 6.08
C THR A 175 2.73 22.32 6.43
N LYS A 176 4.01 22.35 6.86
CA LYS A 176 4.73 23.62 7.09
C LYS A 176 5.09 24.28 5.76
N ASN A 177 5.26 23.49 4.70
CA ASN A 177 5.61 23.95 3.35
C ASN A 177 4.42 23.91 2.37
N GLY A 178 3.19 24.04 2.89
CA GLY A 178 1.97 24.20 2.08
C GLY A 178 1.38 22.90 1.51
N GLU A 179 1.94 21.74 1.83
CA GLU A 179 1.32 20.47 1.46
C GLU A 179 0.15 20.11 2.38
N ARG A 180 -0.82 19.32 1.91
CA ARG A 180 -1.77 18.65 2.81
C ARG A 180 -1.06 17.46 3.44
N TYR A 181 -1.49 17.03 4.63
CA TYR A 181 -0.88 15.85 5.25
C TYR A 181 -1.03 14.58 4.38
N ILE A 182 -2.07 14.47 3.55
CA ILE A 182 -2.25 13.38 2.57
C ILE A 182 -1.39 13.52 1.31
N ASP A 183 -0.64 14.60 1.14
CA ASP A 183 0.28 14.76 0.02
C ASP A 183 1.57 13.95 0.24
N ALA A 184 1.39 12.64 0.43
CA ALA A 184 2.43 11.67 0.75
C ALA A 184 2.45 10.55 -0.30
N GLN A 185 2.45 10.93 -1.58
CA GLN A 185 2.44 9.96 -2.68
C GLN A 185 3.77 9.21 -2.79
N TRP A 186 3.72 7.88 -2.89
CA TRP A 186 4.88 7.01 -3.08
C TRP A 186 4.92 6.50 -4.52
N LEU A 187 6.03 6.75 -5.21
CA LEU A 187 6.17 6.37 -6.61
C LEU A 187 6.41 4.87 -6.77
N SER A 188 5.92 4.32 -7.89
CA SER A 188 6.35 3.03 -8.43
C SER A 188 7.01 3.23 -9.79
N ALA A 189 7.66 2.18 -10.29
CA ALA A 189 8.18 2.12 -11.65
C ALA A 189 7.10 1.79 -12.71
N THR A 190 5.86 1.53 -12.30
CA THR A 190 4.78 1.18 -13.22
C THR A 190 4.14 2.44 -13.81
N THR A 191 4.31 2.62 -15.12
CA THR A 191 3.71 3.71 -15.88
C THR A 191 2.33 3.33 -16.40
N TYR A 192 1.44 4.30 -16.52
CA TYR A 192 0.23 4.14 -17.32
C TYR A 192 0.61 4.13 -18.81
N VAL A 193 0.04 3.21 -19.57
CA VAL A 193 0.30 3.05 -21.02
C VAL A 193 -0.40 4.10 -21.89
N HIS A 194 -1.03 5.07 -21.26
CA HIS A 194 -1.60 6.25 -21.89
C HIS A 194 -1.34 7.49 -21.02
N THR A 195 -1.89 8.63 -21.41
CA THR A 195 -1.81 9.89 -20.68
C THR A 195 -3.06 10.16 -19.85
N THR A 196 -2.94 11.00 -18.81
CA THR A 196 -4.09 11.52 -18.05
C THR A 196 -4.13 13.04 -18.08
N MET A 197 -5.28 13.61 -17.72
CA MET A 197 -5.48 15.06 -17.59
C MET A 197 -5.03 15.81 -18.86
N ASN A 198 -4.09 16.75 -18.75
CA ASN A 198 -3.61 17.59 -19.85
C ASN A 198 -2.65 16.85 -20.80
N GLY A 199 -2.93 15.58 -21.13
CA GLY A 199 -2.03 14.75 -21.94
C GLY A 199 -0.72 14.42 -21.23
N ASN A 200 -0.70 14.44 -19.90
CA ASN A 200 0.51 14.19 -19.14
C ASN A 200 0.86 12.70 -19.15
N PRO A 201 2.14 12.33 -19.39
CA PRO A 201 2.65 11.01 -19.05
C PRO A 201 2.36 10.71 -17.57
N THR A 202 1.91 9.50 -17.29
CA THR A 202 1.42 9.13 -15.96
C THR A 202 2.14 7.90 -15.42
N LEU A 203 2.44 7.92 -14.13
CA LEU A 203 2.84 6.73 -13.37
C LEU A 203 1.82 6.42 -12.28
N PHE A 204 1.72 5.16 -11.89
CA PHE A 204 0.95 4.76 -10.73
C PHE A 204 1.80 4.88 -9.47
N GLY A 205 1.20 5.45 -8.42
CA GLY A 205 1.80 5.46 -7.09
C GLY A 205 0.78 5.05 -6.04
N VAL A 206 1.29 4.55 -4.91
CA VAL A 206 0.48 4.27 -3.72
C VAL A 206 0.55 5.48 -2.80
N ASN A 207 -0.58 5.91 -2.25
CA ASN A 207 -0.60 6.91 -1.20
C ASN A 207 -0.99 6.26 0.13
N PHE A 208 0.00 5.88 0.93
CA PHE A 208 -0.26 5.28 2.25
C PHE A 208 -0.91 6.27 3.24
N ALA A 209 -1.00 7.57 2.94
CA ALA A 209 -1.80 8.48 3.76
C ALA A 209 -3.31 8.37 3.50
N ASP A 210 -3.73 7.93 2.30
CA ASP A 210 -5.13 7.90 1.89
C ASP A 210 -5.65 6.55 1.35
N GLY A 211 -4.78 5.53 1.31
CA GLY A 211 -5.14 4.15 1.03
C GLY A 211 -5.48 3.85 -0.43
N ARG A 212 -4.87 4.55 -1.40
CA ARG A 212 -5.23 4.45 -2.83
C ARG A 212 -4.03 4.28 -3.77
N ILE A 213 -4.28 3.65 -4.92
CA ILE A 213 -3.44 3.78 -6.12
C ILE A 213 -4.02 4.87 -7.00
N LYS A 214 -3.20 5.85 -7.39
CA LYS A 214 -3.59 6.91 -8.31
C LYS A 214 -2.57 7.07 -9.43
N GLY A 215 -3.06 7.49 -10.59
CA GLY A 215 -2.22 8.01 -11.66
C GLY A 215 -1.75 9.41 -11.32
N TYR A 216 -0.45 9.62 -11.40
CA TYR A 216 0.16 10.92 -11.23
C TYR A 216 0.91 11.30 -12.51
N GLY A 217 0.58 12.48 -13.04
CA GLY A 217 1.43 13.12 -14.05
C GLY A 217 2.87 13.20 -13.54
N TYR A 218 3.82 12.77 -14.36
CA TYR A 218 5.25 12.80 -14.07
C TYR A 218 6.05 13.38 -15.24
N GLY A 219 7.35 13.60 -15.03
CA GLY A 219 8.17 14.36 -15.96
C GLY A 219 7.91 15.87 -15.85
N ARG A 220 8.57 16.64 -16.72
CA ARG A 220 8.53 18.10 -16.68
C ARG A 220 7.17 18.63 -17.14
N MET A 221 6.34 19.10 -16.21
CA MET A 221 4.99 19.60 -16.47
C MET A 221 4.95 21.14 -16.43
N GLY A 222 5.55 21.77 -17.44
CA GLY A 222 5.57 23.24 -17.57
C GLY A 222 6.40 23.94 -16.48
N PRO A 223 6.03 25.15 -16.04
CA PRO A 223 6.81 25.96 -15.08
C PRO A 223 6.95 25.32 -13.70
N ARG A 224 6.04 24.39 -13.35
CA ARG A 224 6.03 23.69 -12.05
C ARG A 224 7.16 22.67 -11.90
N GLY A 225 7.91 22.41 -12.97
CA GLY A 225 8.99 21.43 -12.96
C GLY A 225 8.50 19.98 -12.98
N GLU A 226 9.38 19.07 -12.62
CA GLU A 226 9.06 17.65 -12.51
C GLU A 226 8.40 17.33 -11.16
N LYS A 227 7.29 16.59 -11.19
CA LYS A 227 6.64 16.15 -9.95
C LYS A 227 7.53 15.14 -9.21
N LYS A 228 7.67 15.36 -7.91
CA LYS A 228 8.48 14.54 -7.00
C LYS A 228 7.60 13.78 -6.01
N PHE A 229 8.06 12.62 -5.58
CA PHE A 229 7.33 11.68 -4.74
C PHE A 229 8.23 11.10 -3.65
N TYR A 230 7.62 10.53 -2.60
CA TYR A 230 8.37 9.62 -1.73
C TYR A 230 8.75 8.35 -2.50
N VAL A 231 9.83 7.70 -2.10
CA VAL A 231 10.29 6.45 -2.70
C VAL A 231 10.70 5.45 -1.62
N ARG A 232 10.42 4.17 -1.87
CA ARG A 232 10.96 3.04 -1.11
C ARG A 232 11.56 2.06 -2.10
N PHE A 233 12.79 1.63 -1.87
CA PHE A 233 13.44 0.64 -2.73
C PHE A 233 13.16 -0.77 -2.26
N VAL A 234 13.18 -1.70 -3.22
CA VAL A 234 12.92 -3.12 -3.01
C VAL A 234 13.99 -3.96 -3.71
N ARG A 235 14.19 -5.19 -3.23
CA ARG A 235 14.99 -6.22 -3.89
C ARG A 235 14.35 -7.60 -3.71
N GLY A 236 14.86 -8.59 -4.44
CA GLY A 236 14.33 -9.95 -4.47
C GLY A 236 13.52 -10.26 -5.73
N LYS A 237 12.97 -11.49 -5.77
CA LYS A 237 12.19 -12.01 -6.91
C LYS A 237 11.00 -11.09 -7.18
N ALA A 238 10.87 -10.65 -8.42
CA ALA A 238 9.78 -9.75 -8.78
C ALA A 238 8.40 -10.40 -8.51
N TYR A 239 7.50 -9.59 -7.96
CA TYR A 239 6.16 -9.99 -7.54
C TYR A 239 5.10 -9.39 -8.48
N GLY A 240 3.95 -10.06 -8.60
CA GLY A 240 2.81 -9.55 -9.37
C GLY A 240 2.66 -10.14 -10.78
N TYR A 241 3.28 -11.28 -11.05
CA TYR A 241 3.07 -12.03 -12.29
C TYR A 241 1.95 -13.05 -12.12
N ASN A 242 1.02 -13.05 -13.06
CA ASN A 242 -0.04 -14.03 -13.12
C ASN A 242 0.37 -15.21 -14.01
N GLN A 243 -0.21 -16.38 -13.74
CA GLN A 243 -0.08 -17.58 -14.57
C GLN A 243 -1.48 -18.13 -14.83
N PHE A 244 -2.26 -17.38 -15.61
CA PHE A 244 -3.65 -17.71 -15.90
C PHE A 244 -3.74 -18.96 -16.77
N ARG A 245 -4.68 -19.84 -16.40
CA ARG A 245 -5.12 -20.98 -17.18
C ARG A 245 -6.63 -20.93 -17.28
N ASP A 246 -7.14 -20.81 -18.50
CA ASP A 246 -8.54 -21.10 -18.79
C ASP A 246 -8.81 -22.59 -18.53
N ASN A 247 -9.85 -22.88 -17.76
CA ASN A 247 -10.26 -24.24 -17.44
C ASN A 247 -11.30 -24.79 -18.44
N GLY A 248 -11.74 -24.00 -19.42
CA GLY A 248 -12.72 -24.40 -20.44
C GLY A 248 -14.15 -24.52 -19.93
N ASN A 249 -14.42 -24.10 -18.69
CA ASN A 249 -15.72 -24.17 -18.02
C ASN A 249 -16.20 -22.80 -17.52
N GLY A 250 -15.68 -21.72 -18.09
CA GLY A 250 -15.97 -20.34 -17.67
C GLY A 250 -15.23 -19.89 -16.41
N THR A 251 -14.22 -20.65 -15.96
CA THR A 251 -13.34 -20.26 -14.85
C THR A 251 -11.88 -20.16 -15.30
N VAL A 252 -11.12 -19.30 -14.64
CA VAL A 252 -9.70 -19.08 -14.89
C VAL A 252 -8.93 -19.31 -13.59
N THR A 253 -7.99 -20.26 -13.59
CA THR A 253 -7.10 -20.47 -12.45
C THR A 253 -5.82 -19.66 -12.64
N ASP A 254 -5.48 -18.82 -11.66
CA ASP A 254 -4.15 -18.21 -11.58
C ASP A 254 -3.22 -19.13 -10.77
N ARG A 255 -2.36 -19.88 -11.47
CA ARG A 255 -1.40 -20.80 -10.84
C ARG A 255 -0.38 -20.07 -9.96
N ALA A 256 -0.16 -18.77 -10.19
CA ALA A 256 0.75 -17.98 -9.38
C ALA A 256 0.20 -17.72 -7.97
N THR A 257 -1.12 -17.69 -7.78
CA THR A 257 -1.74 -17.37 -6.47
C THR A 257 -2.57 -18.51 -5.90
N GLY A 258 -2.92 -19.50 -6.73
CA GLY A 258 -3.85 -20.56 -6.37
C GLY A 258 -5.32 -20.09 -6.34
N LEU A 259 -5.60 -18.86 -6.79
CA LEU A 259 -6.96 -18.33 -6.91
C LEU A 259 -7.61 -18.84 -8.20
N THR A 260 -8.91 -19.08 -8.14
CA THR A 260 -9.72 -19.34 -9.33
C THR A 260 -10.81 -18.29 -9.44
N TRP A 261 -10.96 -17.73 -10.64
CA TRP A 261 -11.78 -16.59 -10.95
C TRP A 261 -12.90 -17.00 -11.91
N MET A 262 -14.05 -16.32 -11.82
CA MET A 262 -14.99 -16.33 -12.93
C MET A 262 -14.35 -15.63 -14.14
N GLN A 263 -14.49 -16.23 -15.32
CA GLN A 263 -13.97 -15.69 -16.58
C GLN A 263 -14.80 -14.49 -17.06
N ALA A 264 -16.11 -14.51 -16.86
CA ALA A 264 -16.99 -13.36 -17.04
C ALA A 264 -17.07 -12.53 -15.77
N ASP A 265 -17.30 -11.23 -15.94
CA ASP A 265 -17.81 -10.37 -14.85
C ASP A 265 -19.34 -10.49 -14.75
N SER A 266 -19.94 -9.74 -13.83
CA SER A 266 -21.38 -9.80 -13.56
C SER A 266 -22.28 -9.32 -14.70
N GLY A 267 -21.75 -8.71 -15.77
CA GLY A 267 -22.53 -8.15 -16.88
C GLY A 267 -23.37 -6.91 -16.55
N THR A 268 -23.61 -6.66 -15.26
CA THR A 268 -24.37 -5.51 -14.76
C THR A 268 -23.75 -4.96 -13.49
N THR A 269 -24.04 -3.69 -13.20
CA THR A 269 -23.55 -3.00 -12.00
C THR A 269 -24.53 -3.17 -10.84
N MET A 270 -23.99 -3.24 -9.64
CA MET A 270 -24.75 -3.46 -8.41
C MET A 270 -24.17 -2.63 -7.27
N THR A 271 -24.99 -2.29 -6.27
CA THR A 271 -24.52 -1.69 -5.02
C THR A 271 -23.60 -2.65 -4.28
N TRP A 272 -22.83 -2.15 -3.32
CA TRP A 272 -21.91 -3.00 -2.57
C TRP A 272 -22.63 -4.09 -1.76
N GLN A 273 -23.80 -3.77 -1.19
CA GLN A 273 -24.64 -4.75 -0.48
C GLN A 273 -25.16 -5.85 -1.43
N GLU A 274 -25.61 -5.47 -2.63
CA GLU A 274 -26.05 -6.42 -3.66
C GLU A 274 -24.88 -7.28 -4.15
N ALA A 275 -23.67 -6.72 -4.27
CA ALA A 275 -22.45 -7.46 -4.63
C ALA A 275 -22.10 -8.57 -3.65
N LEU A 276 -22.20 -8.29 -2.35
CA LEU A 276 -21.98 -9.28 -1.31
C LEU A 276 -23.05 -10.39 -1.36
N ALA A 277 -24.32 -10.03 -1.56
CA ALA A 277 -25.41 -11.00 -1.67
C ALA A 277 -25.28 -11.86 -2.95
N TYR A 278 -24.88 -11.25 -4.06
CA TYR A 278 -24.59 -11.94 -5.32
C TYR A 278 -23.47 -12.96 -5.14
N ALA A 279 -22.35 -12.56 -4.52
CA ALA A 279 -21.25 -13.46 -4.22
C ALA A 279 -21.68 -14.64 -3.33
N ALA A 280 -22.40 -14.35 -2.24
CA ALA A 280 -22.81 -15.36 -1.25
C ALA A 280 -23.81 -16.41 -1.77
N SER A 281 -24.54 -16.10 -2.85
CA SER A 281 -25.51 -16.99 -3.48
C SER A 281 -25.01 -17.64 -4.77
N ALA A 282 -23.82 -17.26 -5.26
CA ALA A 282 -23.32 -17.73 -6.54
C ALA A 282 -23.00 -19.23 -6.52
N THR A 283 -23.59 -19.95 -7.48
CA THR A 283 -23.23 -21.33 -7.83
C THR A 283 -22.85 -21.37 -9.30
N PHE A 284 -21.61 -21.75 -9.60
CA PHE A 284 -21.06 -21.69 -10.95
C PHE A 284 -19.87 -22.62 -11.11
N GLY A 285 -19.72 -23.26 -12.27
CA GLY A 285 -18.61 -24.17 -12.55
C GLY A 285 -18.52 -25.37 -11.60
N GLY A 286 -19.66 -25.78 -11.00
CA GLY A 286 -19.71 -26.85 -9.98
C GLY A 286 -19.34 -26.40 -8.57
N TYR A 287 -19.25 -25.09 -8.33
CA TYR A 287 -18.74 -24.51 -7.09
C TYR A 287 -19.71 -23.52 -6.45
N SER A 288 -19.70 -23.45 -5.12
CA SER A 288 -20.61 -22.63 -4.31
C SER A 288 -19.91 -21.80 -3.22
N ASP A 289 -18.58 -21.72 -3.26
CA ASP A 289 -17.72 -21.00 -2.32
C ASP A 289 -17.14 -19.72 -2.95
N TRP A 290 -17.84 -19.18 -3.94
CA TRP A 290 -17.51 -17.90 -4.57
C TRP A 290 -17.63 -16.75 -3.57
N ARG A 291 -16.74 -15.77 -3.70
CA ARG A 291 -16.72 -14.56 -2.88
C ARG A 291 -16.32 -13.35 -3.71
N LEU A 292 -16.62 -12.17 -3.18
CA LEU A 292 -16.04 -10.94 -3.67
C LEU A 292 -14.53 -10.95 -3.33
N PRO A 293 -13.63 -10.61 -4.26
CA PRO A 293 -12.21 -10.54 -3.98
C PRO A 293 -11.93 -9.39 -3.01
N ASN A 294 -10.91 -9.53 -2.16
CA ASN A 294 -10.40 -8.39 -1.41
C ASN A 294 -9.62 -7.43 -2.35
N ALA A 295 -9.25 -6.26 -1.83
CA ALA A 295 -8.59 -5.23 -2.63
C ALA A 295 -7.25 -5.67 -3.23
N LYS A 296 -6.45 -6.47 -2.51
CA LYS A 296 -5.16 -6.96 -2.99
C LYS A 296 -5.33 -8.01 -4.07
N GLU A 297 -6.29 -8.91 -3.93
CA GLU A 297 -6.59 -9.94 -4.93
C GLU A 297 -7.06 -9.34 -6.24
N LEU A 298 -8.00 -8.39 -6.20
CA LEU A 298 -8.52 -7.77 -7.42
C LEU A 298 -7.46 -6.88 -8.11
N GLN A 299 -6.63 -6.18 -7.34
CA GLN A 299 -5.51 -5.41 -7.90
C GLN A 299 -4.45 -6.33 -8.52
N TYR A 300 -4.26 -7.53 -7.98
CA TYR A 300 -3.26 -8.48 -8.47
C TYR A 300 -3.51 -8.95 -9.90
N ILE A 301 -4.76 -8.95 -10.38
CA ILE A 301 -5.11 -9.35 -11.75
C ILE A 301 -5.14 -8.18 -12.75
N VAL A 302 -4.83 -6.96 -12.31
CA VAL A 302 -4.70 -5.81 -13.22
C VAL A 302 -3.51 -6.04 -14.15
N ASP A 303 -3.74 -5.85 -15.44
CA ASP A 303 -2.71 -5.79 -16.47
C ASP A 303 -2.40 -4.33 -16.81
N TYR A 304 -1.33 -3.81 -16.22
CA TYR A 304 -0.87 -2.44 -16.40
C TYR A 304 -0.30 -2.14 -17.79
N THR A 305 -0.18 -3.14 -18.67
CA THR A 305 0.24 -2.95 -20.07
C THR A 305 -0.95 -2.63 -20.99
N ARG A 306 -2.18 -2.64 -20.46
CA ARG A 306 -3.42 -2.53 -21.23
C ARG A 306 -4.26 -1.37 -20.74
N SER A 307 -5.00 -0.76 -21.67
CA SER A 307 -5.97 0.28 -21.34
C SER A 307 -7.01 0.42 -22.46
N PRO A 308 -8.15 1.09 -22.20
CA PRO A 308 -9.12 1.39 -23.24
C PRO A 308 -8.53 2.18 -24.40
N ASP A 309 -7.58 3.09 -24.14
CA ASP A 309 -6.97 3.96 -25.15
C ASP A 309 -5.79 3.31 -25.88
N THR A 310 -5.09 2.37 -25.25
CA THR A 310 -3.89 1.73 -25.82
C THR A 310 -4.22 0.44 -26.56
N THR A 311 -5.08 -0.40 -25.98
CA THR A 311 -5.35 -1.76 -26.46
C THR A 311 -6.83 -1.99 -26.79
N ASN A 312 -7.66 -0.94 -26.73
CA ASN A 312 -9.11 -1.01 -26.92
C ASN A 312 -9.81 -2.05 -26.01
N SER A 313 -9.20 -2.34 -24.85
CA SER A 313 -9.63 -3.36 -23.90
C SER A 313 -9.57 -2.87 -22.46
N ALA A 314 -10.21 -3.59 -21.55
CA ALA A 314 -9.96 -3.42 -20.12
C ALA A 314 -8.48 -3.66 -19.78
N ALA A 315 -8.03 -3.08 -18.67
CA ALA A 315 -6.71 -3.28 -18.06
C ALA A 315 -6.61 -4.64 -17.33
N ILE A 316 -6.91 -5.72 -18.05
CA ILE A 316 -6.94 -7.11 -17.58
C ILE A 316 -6.52 -8.05 -18.72
N ASP A 317 -5.98 -9.22 -18.37
CA ASP A 317 -5.61 -10.25 -19.32
C ASP A 317 -6.81 -10.67 -20.22
N PRO A 318 -6.63 -10.81 -21.55
CA PRO A 318 -7.70 -11.20 -22.48
C PRO A 318 -8.37 -12.55 -22.21
N VAL A 319 -7.78 -13.41 -21.36
CA VAL A 319 -8.47 -14.62 -20.88
C VAL A 319 -9.78 -14.27 -20.17
N PHE A 320 -9.90 -13.07 -19.61
CA PHE A 320 -11.11 -12.58 -18.96
C PHE A 320 -12.01 -11.79 -19.92
N SER A 321 -13.30 -12.11 -19.91
CA SER A 321 -14.31 -11.29 -20.56
C SER A 321 -14.62 -10.08 -19.69
N ALA A 322 -14.58 -8.88 -20.27
CA ALA A 322 -14.92 -7.63 -19.60
C ALA A 322 -16.08 -6.93 -20.32
N THR A 323 -17.16 -6.64 -19.59
CA THR A 323 -18.33 -5.97 -20.15
C THR A 323 -17.99 -4.52 -20.50
N VAL A 324 -18.36 -4.13 -21.72
CA VAL A 324 -18.22 -2.77 -22.24
C VAL A 324 -19.32 -1.90 -21.65
N ILE A 325 -18.96 -0.70 -21.20
CA ILE A 325 -19.88 0.30 -20.67
C ILE A 325 -19.71 1.64 -21.41
N THR A 326 -20.63 2.56 -21.14
CA THR A 326 -20.49 3.98 -21.49
C THR A 326 -20.10 4.76 -20.24
N ASN A 327 -18.98 5.48 -20.28
CA ASN A 327 -18.47 6.26 -19.13
C ASN A 327 -19.13 7.65 -19.00
N GLU A 328 -18.70 8.43 -18.01
CA GLU A 328 -19.21 9.78 -17.72
C GLU A 328 -18.97 10.78 -18.86
N ALA A 329 -18.06 10.50 -19.79
CA ALA A 329 -17.81 11.30 -20.98
C ALA A 329 -18.58 10.79 -22.22
N SER A 330 -19.54 9.87 -22.05
CA SER A 330 -20.26 9.21 -23.14
C SER A 330 -19.36 8.41 -24.10
N GLN A 331 -18.24 7.88 -23.59
CA GLN A 331 -17.29 7.10 -24.37
C GLN A 331 -17.39 5.60 -24.04
N ARG A 332 -17.01 4.76 -25.01
CA ARG A 332 -16.77 3.34 -24.78
C ARG A 332 -15.69 3.14 -23.73
N ASP A 333 -15.99 2.35 -22.71
CA ASP A 333 -15.10 2.09 -21.59
C ASP A 333 -15.38 0.73 -20.93
N PHE A 334 -14.70 0.46 -19.82
CA PHE A 334 -14.88 -0.71 -18.98
C PHE A 334 -15.11 -0.31 -17.52
N ALA A 335 -15.78 -1.17 -16.77
CA ALA A 335 -16.26 -0.81 -15.45
C ALA A 335 -15.16 -0.76 -14.36
N HIS A 336 -15.50 -0.14 -13.24
CA HIS A 336 -14.81 -0.35 -11.98
C HIS A 336 -15.48 -1.52 -11.26
N TYR A 337 -14.69 -2.31 -10.54
CA TYR A 337 -15.17 -3.53 -9.90
C TYR A 337 -15.08 -3.40 -8.38
N TRP A 338 -16.13 -3.85 -7.69
CA TRP A 338 -16.16 -3.90 -6.23
C TRP A 338 -15.17 -4.91 -5.67
N THR A 339 -14.66 -4.59 -4.49
CA THR A 339 -13.94 -5.52 -3.61
C THR A 339 -14.73 -5.73 -2.32
N GLY A 340 -14.42 -6.80 -1.58
CA GLY A 340 -14.92 -7.03 -0.22
C GLY A 340 -14.37 -6.04 0.80
N THR A 341 -13.35 -5.25 0.44
CA THR A 341 -12.60 -4.38 1.34
C THR A 341 -13.24 -3.00 1.42
N SER A 342 -13.55 -2.56 2.64
CA SER A 342 -14.01 -1.20 2.91
C SER A 342 -12.84 -0.22 2.99
N LEU A 343 -13.06 1.06 2.69
CA LEU A 343 -12.06 2.10 2.90
C LEU A 343 -12.44 2.97 4.12
N ASN A 344 -11.51 3.09 5.07
CA ASN A 344 -11.63 3.97 6.23
C ASN A 344 -11.25 5.42 5.88
N ASP A 345 -12.07 6.02 5.02
CA ASP A 345 -11.94 7.41 4.56
C ASP A 345 -12.81 8.33 5.43
N GLY A 346 -12.21 9.41 5.93
CA GLY A 346 -12.86 10.40 6.75
C GLY A 346 -13.95 11.21 6.02
N PRO A 347 -14.92 11.80 6.74
CA PRO A 347 -15.20 11.65 8.18
C PRO A 347 -16.12 10.46 8.50
N ARG A 348 -16.39 9.57 7.54
CA ARG A 348 -17.27 8.40 7.70
C ARG A 348 -16.52 7.11 7.32
N PRO A 349 -15.60 6.63 8.16
CA PRO A 349 -14.83 5.43 7.88
C PRO A 349 -15.73 4.24 7.51
N GLY A 350 -15.39 3.53 6.45
CA GLY A 350 -16.13 2.35 6.00
C GLY A 350 -17.43 2.63 5.25
N SER A 351 -17.84 3.90 5.08
CA SER A 351 -19.00 4.26 4.25
C SER A 351 -18.76 4.08 2.74
N SER A 352 -17.51 3.89 2.35
CA SER A 352 -17.08 3.58 0.99
C SER A 352 -16.38 2.22 0.95
N ALA A 353 -16.43 1.54 -0.19
CA ALA A 353 -15.67 0.33 -0.47
C ALA A 353 -14.62 0.58 -1.55
N VAL A 354 -13.55 -0.21 -1.52
CA VAL A 354 -12.47 -0.13 -2.50
C VAL A 354 -12.95 -0.67 -3.84
N THR A 355 -12.59 0.02 -4.90
CA THR A 355 -12.84 -0.38 -6.28
C THR A 355 -11.54 -0.41 -7.07
N VAL A 356 -11.43 -1.34 -8.02
CA VAL A 356 -10.33 -1.38 -8.99
C VAL A 356 -10.86 -0.98 -10.36
N CYS A 357 -10.18 -0.04 -11.02
CA CYS A 357 -10.59 0.54 -12.29
C CYS A 357 -10.01 -0.28 -13.45
N PHE A 358 -10.81 -1.12 -14.11
CA PHE A 358 -10.36 -1.83 -15.31
C PHE A 358 -10.54 -1.00 -16.59
N GLY A 359 -11.44 -0.01 -16.57
CA GLY A 359 -11.49 1.09 -17.53
C GLY A 359 -10.90 2.39 -16.97
N ARG A 360 -11.14 3.51 -17.66
CA ARG A 360 -10.57 4.82 -17.27
C ARG A 360 -11.05 5.24 -15.87
N ALA A 361 -10.20 5.95 -15.16
CA ALA A 361 -10.54 6.50 -13.84
C ALA A 361 -10.96 7.96 -14.01
N MET A 362 -12.25 8.13 -14.33
CA MET A 362 -12.83 9.41 -14.75
C MET A 362 -12.93 10.45 -13.63
N GLY A 363 -12.88 11.72 -14.02
CA GLY A 363 -13.09 12.89 -13.18
C GLY A 363 -13.38 14.12 -14.03
N GLN A 364 -13.64 15.26 -13.39
CA GLN A 364 -13.96 16.52 -14.06
C GLN A 364 -13.02 17.63 -13.59
N MET A 365 -12.20 18.13 -14.51
CA MET A 365 -11.30 19.25 -14.27
C MET A 365 -11.63 20.40 -15.22
N HIS A 366 -11.78 21.61 -14.66
CA HIS A 366 -12.11 22.82 -15.42
C HIS A 366 -13.33 22.63 -16.35
N GLY A 367 -14.38 21.99 -15.84
CA GLY A 367 -15.62 21.71 -16.58
C GLY A 367 -15.54 20.53 -17.56
N ARG A 368 -14.36 19.95 -17.81
CA ARG A 368 -14.16 18.86 -18.77
C ARG A 368 -14.06 17.51 -18.07
N VAL A 369 -14.85 16.54 -18.53
CA VAL A 369 -14.77 15.15 -18.07
C VAL A 369 -13.63 14.44 -18.80
N MET A 370 -12.73 13.80 -18.05
CA MET A 370 -11.51 13.19 -18.58
C MET A 370 -11.01 12.05 -17.68
N ASP A 371 -10.10 11.23 -18.18
CA ASP A 371 -9.35 10.28 -17.36
C ASP A 371 -8.32 11.01 -16.49
N VAL A 372 -8.49 10.94 -15.17
CA VAL A 372 -7.67 11.67 -14.20
C VAL A 372 -6.69 10.77 -13.43
N HIS A 373 -6.88 9.44 -13.44
CA HIS A 373 -5.98 8.51 -12.74
C HIS A 373 -5.54 7.28 -13.56
N GLY A 374 -6.11 7.02 -14.74
CA GLY A 374 -5.73 5.88 -15.58
C GLY A 374 -6.44 4.57 -15.26
N ALA A 375 -6.63 3.73 -16.28
CA ALA A 375 -7.03 2.33 -16.10
C ALA A 375 -5.92 1.54 -15.37
N GLY A 376 -6.31 0.84 -14.30
CA GLY A 376 -5.42 0.19 -13.33
C GLY A 376 -5.30 0.94 -12.00
N ALA A 377 -5.92 2.11 -11.87
CA ALA A 377 -6.06 2.79 -10.58
C ALA A 377 -6.91 1.97 -9.59
N GLN A 378 -6.70 2.21 -8.30
CA GLN A 378 -7.55 1.72 -7.23
C GLN A 378 -8.18 2.91 -6.53
N ARG A 379 -9.50 2.96 -6.56
CA ARG A 379 -10.32 4.05 -6.03
C ARG A 379 -11.21 3.52 -4.90
N SER A 380 -12.18 4.33 -4.55
CA SER A 380 -13.17 3.98 -3.54
C SER A 380 -14.46 4.67 -3.88
N ASP A 381 -15.55 3.94 -3.79
CA ASP A 381 -16.87 4.43 -4.10
C ASP A 381 -17.81 4.28 -2.89
N PRO A 382 -18.74 5.22 -2.70
CA PRO A 382 -19.77 5.15 -1.68
C PRO A 382 -20.61 3.90 -1.86
N LYS A 383 -20.98 3.24 -0.75
CA LYS A 383 -21.80 2.02 -0.80
C LYS A 383 -23.29 2.29 -1.08
N GLN A 384 -23.72 3.54 -0.95
CA GLN A 384 -25.10 3.98 -1.13
C GLN A 384 -25.18 5.44 -1.61
N GLY A 385 -26.38 5.88 -1.99
CA GLY A 385 -26.67 7.26 -2.42
C GLY A 385 -26.78 7.37 -3.94
N SER A 386 -26.36 8.49 -4.49
CA SER A 386 -26.32 8.75 -5.93
C SER A 386 -24.89 8.83 -6.48
N SER A 387 -24.72 8.45 -7.74
CA SER A 387 -23.50 8.71 -8.50
C SER A 387 -23.32 10.22 -8.68
N GLN A 388 -22.07 10.67 -8.68
CA GLN A 388 -21.72 12.08 -8.82
C GLN A 388 -20.35 12.22 -9.48
N ILE A 389 -20.08 13.38 -10.06
CA ILE A 389 -18.75 13.77 -10.55
C ILE A 389 -18.35 15.10 -9.92
N GLY A 390 -17.04 15.39 -9.84
CA GLY A 390 -16.55 16.64 -9.27
C GLY A 390 -16.07 16.54 -7.81
N ARG A 391 -15.85 15.35 -7.26
CA ARG A 391 -15.34 15.23 -5.88
C ARG A 391 -13.81 15.41 -5.82
N GLY A 392 -13.36 16.33 -4.98
CA GLY A 392 -11.93 16.52 -4.70
C GLY A 392 -11.17 17.26 -5.82
N PRO A 393 -9.83 17.36 -5.72
CA PRO A 393 -9.06 18.25 -6.60
C PRO A 393 -9.10 17.91 -8.09
N GLN A 394 -9.23 16.62 -8.43
CA GLN A 394 -9.36 16.14 -9.81
C GLN A 394 -10.83 15.94 -10.24
N GLY A 395 -11.77 16.28 -9.36
CA GLY A 395 -13.20 16.14 -9.61
C GLY A 395 -13.64 14.71 -9.88
N ASP A 396 -13.12 13.74 -9.10
CA ASP A 396 -13.31 12.32 -9.32
C ASP A 396 -14.79 11.94 -9.51
N ALA A 397 -15.05 11.07 -10.48
CA ALA A 397 -16.32 10.38 -10.61
C ALA A 397 -16.46 9.37 -9.47
N ARG A 398 -17.61 9.41 -8.81
CA ARG A 398 -18.02 8.45 -7.78
C ARG A 398 -19.26 7.72 -8.24
N ARG A 399 -19.17 6.41 -8.29
CA ARG A 399 -20.30 5.52 -8.59
C ARG A 399 -20.88 4.98 -7.29
N VAL A 400 -22.14 4.57 -7.31
CA VAL A 400 -22.77 3.80 -6.21
C VAL A 400 -23.02 2.34 -6.60
N LYS A 401 -22.94 2.06 -7.90
CA LYS A 401 -23.02 0.72 -8.46
C LYS A 401 -21.76 0.45 -9.28
N ASN A 402 -21.14 -0.70 -9.04
CA ASN A 402 -19.96 -1.18 -9.75
C ASN A 402 -20.15 -2.65 -10.11
N MET A 403 -19.31 -3.17 -11.02
CA MET A 403 -19.36 -4.57 -11.42
C MET A 403 -18.66 -5.50 -10.44
N VAL A 404 -18.86 -6.80 -10.61
CA VAL A 404 -18.27 -7.83 -9.77
C VAL A 404 -17.60 -8.88 -10.64
N ARG A 405 -16.42 -9.34 -10.22
CA ARG A 405 -15.80 -10.59 -10.69
C ARG A 405 -15.51 -11.44 -9.48
N LEU A 406 -16.15 -12.59 -9.39
CA LEU A 406 -16.03 -13.46 -8.23
C LEU A 406 -14.74 -14.28 -8.29
N VAL A 407 -14.24 -14.58 -7.10
CA VAL A 407 -13.04 -15.39 -6.88
C VAL A 407 -13.33 -16.49 -5.86
N ARG A 408 -12.52 -17.54 -5.86
CA ARG A 408 -12.51 -18.60 -4.85
C ARG A 408 -11.08 -19.14 -4.63
N GLY A 409 -10.90 -19.93 -3.58
CA GLY A 409 -9.61 -20.54 -3.24
C GLY A 409 -8.64 -19.57 -2.55
N GLY A 410 -7.33 -19.79 -2.73
CA GLY A 410 -6.27 -18.96 -2.14
C GLY A 410 -6.06 -19.13 -0.64
N ASN A 411 -6.41 -20.29 -0.07
CA ASN A 411 -6.33 -20.59 1.37
C ASN A 411 -7.13 -19.60 2.26
N VAL A 412 -8.13 -18.94 1.69
CA VAL A 412 -9.01 -18.02 2.42
C VAL A 412 -10.04 -18.83 3.22
N ILE A 413 -10.07 -18.60 4.53
CA ILE A 413 -10.99 -19.29 5.44
C ILE A 413 -11.94 -18.29 6.12
N PRO A 414 -13.17 -18.70 6.49
CA PRO A 414 -14.06 -17.85 7.28
C PRO A 414 -13.41 -17.44 8.61
N ALA A 415 -13.53 -16.17 8.99
CA ALA A 415 -13.15 -15.70 10.31
C ALA A 415 -14.13 -16.25 11.37
N LEU A 416 -13.62 -16.90 12.42
CA LEU A 416 -14.45 -17.30 13.56
C LEU A 416 -15.05 -16.05 14.23
N ARG A 417 -16.34 -16.14 14.62
CA ARG A 417 -17.18 -15.01 15.10
C ARG A 417 -16.64 -14.28 16.35
N THR A 418 -15.57 -14.77 16.97
CA THR A 418 -14.88 -14.10 18.07
C THR A 418 -13.80 -13.17 17.52
N ALA A 419 -14.21 -12.05 16.92
CA ALA A 419 -13.33 -10.90 16.85
C ALA A 419 -13.30 -10.23 18.24
N SER A 420 -12.68 -10.88 19.23
CA SER A 420 -12.04 -10.07 20.26
C SER A 420 -11.04 -9.19 19.51
N VAL A 421 -11.16 -7.87 19.66
CA VAL A 421 -10.17 -6.93 19.15
C VAL A 421 -8.81 -7.46 19.59
N ASP A 422 -8.03 -8.00 18.65
CA ASP A 422 -6.66 -8.37 18.96
C ASP A 422 -6.00 -7.05 19.35
N ARG A 423 -5.61 -6.91 20.61
CA ARG A 423 -4.90 -5.73 21.12
C ARG A 423 -3.54 -5.56 20.42
N ASN A 424 -3.16 -6.52 19.58
CA ASN A 424 -2.00 -6.52 18.70
C ASN A 424 -2.34 -6.26 17.21
N SER A 425 -3.61 -6.05 16.85
CA SER A 425 -3.98 -5.66 15.49
C SER A 425 -3.44 -4.27 15.17
N TYR A 426 -2.99 -4.08 13.93
CA TYR A 426 -2.40 -2.83 13.48
C TYR A 426 -3.42 -1.68 13.59
N PRO A 427 -3.04 -0.50 14.13
CA PRO A 427 -1.72 -0.19 14.68
C PRO A 427 -1.57 -0.53 16.17
N ARG A 428 -0.48 -1.22 16.53
CA ARG A 428 -0.03 -1.40 17.93
C ARG A 428 0.66 -0.13 18.46
N ARG A 429 1.39 0.56 17.57
CA ARG A 429 1.90 1.93 17.71
C ARG A 429 1.80 2.63 16.35
N VAL A 430 1.51 3.92 16.33
CA VAL A 430 1.63 4.75 15.12
C VAL A 430 2.91 5.55 15.23
N SER A 431 3.96 5.10 14.53
CA SER A 431 5.24 5.79 14.46
C SER A 431 5.33 6.54 13.14
N VAL A 432 5.40 7.87 13.21
CA VAL A 432 5.66 8.69 12.03
C VAL A 432 7.00 9.38 12.19
N ASP A 433 7.78 9.37 11.12
CA ASP A 433 9.04 10.10 11.07
C ASP A 433 8.73 11.59 11.20
N LYS A 434 9.29 12.24 12.23
CA LYS A 434 9.07 13.67 12.51
C LYS A 434 9.78 14.57 11.49
N GLY A 435 10.64 14.00 10.63
CA GLY A 435 11.50 14.77 9.73
C GLY A 435 12.73 15.29 10.47
N TYR A 436 13.81 15.46 9.72
CA TYR A 436 15.07 16.04 10.17
C TYR A 436 14.86 17.47 10.70
N GLU A 437 15.11 17.70 11.99
CA GLU A 437 15.40 19.03 12.55
C GLU A 437 16.90 19.25 12.35
N PRO A 438 17.37 20.25 11.56
CA PRO A 438 18.78 20.57 11.52
C PRO A 438 19.17 21.05 12.92
N VAL A 439 19.97 20.26 13.62
CA VAL A 439 20.73 20.77 14.75
C VAL A 439 21.58 21.91 14.18
N SER A 440 21.42 23.11 14.74
CA SER A 440 22.34 24.22 14.53
C SER A 440 23.73 23.79 14.99
N THR A 441 24.47 23.10 14.14
CA THR A 441 25.90 22.91 14.32
C THR A 441 26.57 24.23 13.97
N GLY A 442 26.84 25.02 15.01
CA GLY A 442 27.84 26.07 14.92
C GLY A 442 29.17 25.47 14.43
N GLY A 443 29.70 26.07 13.38
CA GLY A 443 31.11 26.03 13.03
C GLY A 443 31.60 24.75 12.34
N MET A 444 31.66 24.78 11.00
CA MET A 444 32.83 24.29 10.27
C MET A 444 32.93 24.95 8.88
N GLY A 445 33.98 25.78 8.75
CA GLY A 445 34.81 25.92 7.56
C GLY A 445 34.17 26.21 6.19
N ARG A 446 34.24 27.47 5.78
CA ARG A 446 34.23 27.88 4.37
C ARG A 446 35.31 27.12 3.58
N MET A 447 34.94 26.51 2.46
CA MET A 447 35.81 26.42 1.29
C MET A 447 35.06 26.95 0.08
N GLY A 448 35.43 28.17 -0.32
CA GLY A 448 34.98 28.81 -1.54
C GLY A 448 35.82 28.34 -2.72
N GLY A 449 35.16 27.87 -3.77
CA GLY A 449 35.71 27.73 -5.11
C GLY A 449 35.11 28.82 -6.00
N GLN A 450 35.97 29.69 -6.50
CA GLN A 450 35.72 30.78 -7.45
C GLN A 450 34.89 30.35 -8.67
N MET A 451 33.88 31.15 -9.02
CA MET A 451 33.59 31.47 -10.43
C MET A 451 33.05 32.91 -10.57
N GLY A 452 33.86 33.76 -11.19
CA GLY A 452 33.50 34.57 -12.35
C GLY A 452 32.39 35.61 -12.21
N SER A 453 32.81 36.86 -11.99
CA SER A 453 32.05 38.09 -12.14
C SER A 453 31.46 38.32 -13.54
N GLY A 454 30.18 38.71 -13.60
CA GLY A 454 29.53 39.28 -14.78
C GLY A 454 28.56 40.40 -14.39
N ARG A 455 28.96 41.65 -14.67
CA ARG A 455 28.20 42.89 -14.42
C ARG A 455 26.95 43.03 -15.30
N ARG A 456 25.88 43.63 -14.75
CA ARG A 456 24.98 44.70 -15.30
C ARG A 456 23.78 44.85 -14.34
N ASN A 457 23.65 45.90 -13.54
CA ASN A 457 23.26 47.30 -13.78
C ASN A 457 21.74 47.58 -13.76
N GLN A 458 21.35 48.39 -12.77
CA GLN A 458 20.30 49.43 -12.70
C GLN A 458 18.80 49.14 -12.44
N GLY A 459 18.27 49.95 -11.50
CA GLY A 459 16.86 50.31 -11.24
C GLY A 459 16.36 49.77 -9.88
N GLY A 460 16.24 50.49 -8.76
CA GLY A 460 16.22 51.93 -8.51
C GLY A 460 14.78 52.46 -8.43
N PHE A 461 14.13 52.43 -7.26
CA PHE A 461 13.13 53.41 -6.78
C PHE A 461 12.99 53.29 -5.26
N GLY A 462 13.07 54.42 -4.56
CA GLY A 462 12.97 54.55 -3.11
C GLY A 462 11.79 55.40 -2.64
N ALA A 463 11.96 55.95 -1.43
CA ALA A 463 11.05 56.74 -0.58
C ALA A 463 10.12 55.87 0.31
N GLY A 464 10.04 56.02 1.63
CA GLY A 464 10.53 57.04 2.58
C GLY A 464 10.01 56.69 4.00
N PRO A 465 10.30 57.48 5.05
CA PRO A 465 10.82 56.96 6.33
C PRO A 465 9.93 57.24 7.56
N ASN A 466 10.53 57.08 8.76
CA ASN A 466 10.10 57.40 10.14
C ASN A 466 9.42 56.24 10.92
N THR A 467 9.76 55.92 12.18
CA THR A 467 10.43 56.63 13.29
C THR A 467 10.94 55.62 14.34
N GLY A 468 11.91 56.01 15.18
CA GLY A 468 11.93 55.58 16.59
C GLY A 468 13.10 54.70 17.06
N THR A 469 14.15 55.35 17.54
CA THR A 469 15.29 54.80 18.28
C THR A 469 15.04 54.65 19.80
N ALA A 470 15.84 53.75 20.39
CA ALA A 470 16.43 53.76 21.74
C ALA A 470 15.66 53.14 22.92
N GLY A 471 16.35 52.22 23.62
CA GLY A 471 15.91 51.68 24.91
C GLY A 471 16.61 50.39 25.36
N GLN A 472 17.92 50.48 25.61
CA GLN A 472 18.79 49.51 26.29
C GLN A 472 18.21 49.03 27.63
N PHE A 473 18.27 47.73 27.99
CA PHE A 473 18.49 47.28 29.39
C PHE A 473 19.00 45.81 29.48
N THR A 474 20.25 45.72 29.93
CA THR A 474 21.02 44.68 30.66
C THR A 474 20.48 43.27 30.92
N LEU A 475 21.37 42.29 30.70
CA LEU A 475 21.33 40.92 31.24
C LEU A 475 21.70 40.88 32.74
N PRO A 476 21.05 40.02 33.55
CA PRO A 476 21.65 39.44 34.75
C PRO A 476 22.05 37.95 34.53
N PRO A 477 22.83 37.36 35.44
CA PRO A 477 23.92 36.44 35.11
C PRO A 477 23.52 34.95 35.06
N GLN A 478 24.44 34.14 34.53
CA GLN A 478 24.39 32.67 34.54
C GLN A 478 24.13 32.13 35.96
N GLY A 479 23.03 31.40 36.10
CA GLY A 479 22.74 30.49 37.21
C GLY A 479 22.61 29.07 36.68
N SER A 480 23.49 28.18 37.12
CA SER A 480 23.48 26.75 36.90
C SER A 480 22.27 26.07 37.55
N GLY A 481 21.48 25.32 36.78
CA GLY A 481 20.45 24.41 37.33
C GLY A 481 19.70 23.65 36.24
N ARG A 482 19.67 22.32 36.31
CA ARG A 482 18.73 21.52 35.51
C ARG A 482 17.30 21.85 35.95
N PRO A 483 16.30 21.93 35.05
CA PRO A 483 14.91 22.13 35.44
C PRO A 483 14.45 21.01 36.41
N GLY A 484 13.79 21.39 37.51
CA GLY A 484 13.23 20.48 38.50
C GLY A 484 12.21 19.50 37.90
N PHE A 485 11.92 18.42 38.62
CA PHE A 485 11.11 17.31 38.11
C PHE A 485 9.72 17.75 37.65
N VAL A 486 9.04 18.60 38.43
CA VAL A 486 7.71 19.13 38.07
C VAL A 486 7.82 20.04 36.85
N SER A 487 8.78 20.97 36.82
CA SER A 487 8.96 21.90 35.70
C SER A 487 9.25 21.23 34.34
N ARG A 488 9.66 19.96 34.34
CA ARG A 488 9.90 19.16 33.12
C ARG A 488 8.64 18.47 32.60
N LEU A 489 7.68 18.18 33.48
CA LEU A 489 6.55 17.29 33.20
C LEU A 489 5.20 17.97 33.28
N ASP A 490 5.09 19.07 34.02
CA ASP A 490 3.91 19.92 34.11
C ASP A 490 3.61 20.57 32.73
N ARG A 491 2.63 20.02 32.02
CA ARG A 491 2.27 20.41 30.66
C ARG A 491 1.14 21.43 30.64
N ASP A 492 0.28 21.41 31.64
CA ASP A 492 -0.82 22.35 31.76
C ASP A 492 -0.51 23.57 32.65
N GLY A 493 0.64 23.57 33.32
CA GLY A 493 1.21 24.70 34.05
C GLY A 493 0.64 24.88 35.45
N ASP A 494 0.12 23.81 36.06
CA ASP A 494 -0.57 23.86 37.36
C ASP A 494 0.36 23.68 38.58
N ASN A 495 1.68 23.62 38.34
CA ASN A 495 2.76 23.36 39.31
C ASN A 495 2.70 21.98 39.98
N ARG A 496 2.02 21.01 39.36
CA ARG A 496 1.99 19.60 39.76
C ARG A 496 2.11 18.71 38.53
N VAL A 497 2.28 17.41 38.74
CA VAL A 497 2.35 16.42 37.64
C VAL A 497 1.24 15.40 37.82
N SER A 498 0.24 15.46 36.96
CA SER A 498 -0.82 14.47 36.86
C SER A 498 -0.31 13.13 36.30
N ARG A 499 -1.12 12.06 36.44
CA ARG A 499 -0.82 10.75 35.82
C ARG A 499 -0.63 10.82 34.30
N SER A 500 -1.30 11.76 33.63
CA SER A 500 -1.20 12.01 32.19
C SER A 500 0.08 12.74 31.78
N GLU A 501 0.71 13.42 32.73
CA GLU A 501 1.92 14.23 32.52
C GLU A 501 3.20 13.46 32.85
N PHE A 502 3.11 12.50 33.77
CA PHE A 502 4.21 11.63 34.15
C PHE A 502 4.69 10.77 32.97
N ASP A 503 5.99 10.83 32.69
CA ASP A 503 6.64 10.17 31.55
C ASP A 503 7.25 8.79 31.88
N GLY A 504 7.07 8.31 33.12
CA GLY A 504 7.56 7.02 33.62
C GLY A 504 6.50 5.91 33.71
N PRO A 505 6.90 4.69 34.11
CA PRO A 505 5.98 3.56 34.29
C PRO A 505 4.83 3.87 35.28
N PRO A 506 3.57 3.47 35.01
CA PRO A 506 2.42 3.84 35.86
C PRO A 506 2.52 3.41 37.33
N ASN A 507 3.23 2.30 37.60
CA ASN A 507 3.50 1.80 38.95
C ASN A 507 4.51 2.67 39.72
N HIS A 508 5.28 3.53 39.05
CA HIS A 508 6.19 4.49 39.70
C HIS A 508 5.44 5.74 40.16
N PHE A 509 4.41 6.17 39.42
CA PHE A 509 3.58 7.31 39.81
C PHE A 509 3.00 7.11 41.22
N SER A 510 2.34 5.96 41.44
CA SER A 510 1.72 5.63 42.74
C SER A 510 2.73 5.36 43.86
N ARG A 511 4.03 5.26 43.56
CA ARG A 511 5.08 5.19 44.59
C ARG A 511 5.58 6.58 45.01
N PHE A 512 5.41 7.58 44.15
CA PHE A 512 5.84 8.95 44.42
C PHE A 512 4.71 9.81 44.99
N ASP A 513 3.46 9.52 44.62
CA ASP A 513 2.24 10.15 45.14
C ASP A 513 2.00 9.67 46.58
N ARG A 514 2.66 10.30 47.56
CA ARG A 514 2.69 9.82 48.96
C ARG A 514 1.42 10.20 49.68
N ASN A 515 0.80 11.31 49.29
CA ASN A 515 -0.46 11.76 49.86
C ASN A 515 -1.70 11.15 49.15
N ASN A 516 -1.51 10.43 48.04
CA ASN A 516 -2.54 9.79 47.21
C ASN A 516 -3.57 10.78 46.66
N ASP A 517 -3.16 12.01 46.37
CA ASP A 517 -4.05 13.04 45.82
C ASP A 517 -4.17 12.95 44.29
N GLY A 518 -3.40 12.08 43.64
CA GLY A 518 -3.42 11.85 42.20
C GLY A 518 -2.46 12.75 41.41
N TYR A 519 -1.64 13.55 42.10
CA TYR A 519 -0.66 14.46 41.53
C TYR A 519 0.72 14.25 42.20
N LEU A 520 1.80 14.62 41.50
CA LEU A 520 3.13 14.69 42.11
C LEU A 520 3.56 16.14 42.24
N THR A 521 3.89 16.53 43.46
CA THR A 521 4.51 17.83 43.78
C THR A 521 6.04 17.72 43.80
N GLU A 522 6.75 18.85 43.87
CA GLU A 522 8.23 18.86 43.91
C GLU A 522 8.79 18.15 45.18
N ASP A 523 8.01 18.09 46.27
CA ASP A 523 8.37 17.38 47.50
C ASP A 523 8.21 15.85 47.40
N GLU A 524 7.38 15.40 46.45
CA GLU A 524 7.11 14.00 46.12
C GLU A 524 8.01 13.48 45.00
N ALA A 525 8.60 14.40 44.23
CA ALA A 525 9.54 14.10 43.16
C ALA A 525 10.77 13.29 43.63
N PRO A 526 11.25 12.33 42.82
CA PRO A 526 12.47 11.60 43.13
C PRO A 526 13.68 12.54 43.14
N LYS A 527 14.32 12.67 44.31
CA LYS A 527 15.56 13.45 44.50
C LYS A 527 16.78 12.64 44.03
N GLY A 528 16.94 12.47 42.71
CA GLY A 528 18.15 11.88 42.13
C GLY A 528 17.95 11.23 40.76
N PRO A 529 19.01 11.12 39.91
CA PRO A 529 18.93 10.42 38.64
C PRO A 529 18.64 8.92 38.84
N PRO A 530 17.93 8.26 37.90
CA PRO A 530 17.66 6.83 38.00
C PRO A 530 18.97 6.03 38.08
N PRO A 531 19.05 4.94 38.86
CA PRO A 531 20.24 4.11 38.92
C PRO A 531 20.59 3.62 37.52
N GLY A 532 21.78 3.97 37.04
CA GLY A 532 22.29 3.50 35.76
C GLY A 532 22.39 1.98 35.74
N SER A 533 22.00 1.38 34.62
CA SER A 533 22.20 -0.03 34.31
C SER A 533 23.69 -0.37 34.30
N GLY A 534 24.22 -0.67 35.47
CA GLY A 534 25.49 -1.36 35.67
C GLY A 534 25.28 -2.87 35.57
N SER A 535 26.11 -3.51 34.75
CA SER A 535 26.45 -4.93 34.72
C SER A 535 25.81 -5.84 35.78
N PHE A 536 25.10 -6.86 35.31
CA PHE A 536 24.95 -8.12 36.04
C PHE A 536 25.70 -9.23 35.28
N GLN A 537 26.76 -9.71 35.93
CA GLN A 537 27.06 -11.15 35.96
C GLN A 537 25.91 -11.89 36.66
#